data_AF-A0A6L6ZS82-F1
#
_entry.id   AF-A0A6L6ZS82-F1
#
_cell.length_a   1.000
_cell.length_b   1.000
_cell.length_c   1.000
_cell.angle_alpha   90.00
_cell.angle_beta   90.00
_cell.angle_gamma   90.00
#
_symmetry.space_group_name_H-M   'P 1'
#
loop_
_entity.id
_entity.type
_entity.pdbx_description
1 polymer ?
#
loop_
_entity_poly.entity_id
_entity_poly.type
_entity_poly.pdbx_seq_one_letter_code
_entity_poly.pdbx_strand_id
1 'polypeptide(L)'
;ARDPEVAVIVMDFVLGFGSHEDPVGSTIEAIKEAKAIAAAEGRELIILAYVLGTDLDTPSLEQQSQMLLDAGVILASSSTNTGLLAREFICKGEEA
;
A
#
# COMPACT_ATOMS: atom_id res chain seq x y z
N ALA A 1 -2.07 12.14 -2.92
CA ALA A 1 -2.31 12.28 -4.38
C ALA A 1 -2.29 13.73 -4.83
N ARG A 2 -3.17 14.60 -4.30
CA ARG A 2 -3.25 16.03 -4.69
C ARG A 2 -2.16 16.91 -4.07
N ASP A 3 -1.51 16.42 -3.02
CA ASP A 3 -0.29 17.03 -2.50
C ASP A 3 0.90 16.58 -3.37
N PRO A 4 1.58 17.49 -4.09
CA PRO A 4 2.70 17.15 -4.94
C PRO A 4 3.99 16.83 -4.17
N GLU A 5 4.10 17.19 -2.88
CA GLU A 5 5.28 16.88 -2.06
C GLU A 5 5.25 15.42 -1.55
N VAL A 6 4.11 14.75 -1.62
CA VAL A 6 3.96 13.34 -1.23
C VAL A 6 4.44 12.41 -2.35
N ALA A 7 5.60 11.78 -2.13
CA ALA A 7 6.14 10.76 -3.05
C ALA A 7 5.67 9.33 -2.73
N VAL A 8 5.47 9.01 -1.44
CA VAL A 8 5.10 7.67 -0.97
C VAL A 8 3.93 7.74 0.00
N ILE A 9 2.93 6.88 -0.17
CA ILE A 9 1.90 6.60 0.83
C ILE A 9 2.13 5.20 1.36
N VAL A 10 2.20 5.07 2.69
CA VAL A 10 2.34 3.79 3.38
C VAL A 10 1.01 3.44 4.03
N MET A 11 0.55 2.20 3.83
CA MET A 11 -0.72 1.70 4.37
C MET A 11 -0.53 0.34 5.04
N ASP A 12 -1.37 0.04 6.01
CA ASP A 12 -1.45 -1.29 6.59
C ASP A 12 -2.87 -1.84 6.53
N PHE A 13 -2.96 -3.14 6.21
CA PHE A 13 -4.23 -3.85 6.12
C PHE A 13 -4.25 -4.94 7.17
N VAL A 14 -5.03 -4.74 8.23
CA VAL A 14 -5.19 -5.70 9.32
C VAL A 14 -6.42 -6.55 9.04
N LEU A 15 -6.26 -7.87 9.08
CA LEU A 15 -7.32 -8.85 8.86
C LEU A 15 -7.80 -9.45 10.19
N GLY A 16 -8.83 -10.30 10.10
CA GLY A 16 -9.30 -11.09 11.24
C GLY A 16 -10.22 -10.34 12.19
N PHE A 17 -10.37 -10.88 13.40
CA PHE A 17 -11.36 -10.42 14.37
C PHE A 17 -11.14 -8.97 14.80
N GLY A 18 -12.22 -8.18 14.71
CA GLY A 18 -12.20 -6.75 15.07
C GLY A 18 -11.78 -5.82 13.93
N SER A 19 -11.36 -6.38 12.79
CA SER A 19 -11.05 -5.63 11.56
C SER A 19 -12.29 -5.45 10.67
N HIS A 20 -12.17 -4.62 9.63
CA HIS A 20 -13.21 -4.50 8.60
C HIS A 20 -13.41 -5.86 7.89
N GLU A 21 -14.64 -6.15 7.45
CA GLU A 21 -14.97 -7.39 6.73
C GLU A 21 -14.32 -7.51 5.34
N ASP A 22 -13.81 -6.39 4.83
CA ASP A 22 -13.14 -6.26 3.53
C ASP A 22 -12.21 -5.02 3.53
N PRO A 23 -11.07 -5.09 4.23
CA PRO A 23 -10.18 -3.94 4.39
C PRO A 23 -9.61 -3.44 3.06
N VAL A 24 -9.19 -4.34 2.17
CA VAL A 24 -8.64 -3.95 0.86
C VAL A 24 -9.75 -3.50 -0.08
N GLY A 25 -10.86 -4.25 -0.18
CA GLY A 25 -11.93 -3.90 -1.12
C GLY A 25 -12.58 -2.54 -0.81
N SER A 26 -12.69 -2.17 0.46
CA SER A 26 -13.18 -0.83 0.86
C SER A 26 -12.23 0.32 0.46
N THR A 27 -10.96 0.03 0.18
CA THR A 27 -9.91 1.04 -0.05
C THR A 27 -9.40 1.04 -1.50
N ILE A 28 -9.60 -0.05 -2.25
CA ILE A 28 -8.89 -0.29 -3.52
C ILE A 28 -9.20 0.73 -4.62
N GLU A 29 -10.45 1.22 -4.69
CA GLU A 29 -10.82 2.24 -5.67
C GLU A 29 -10.16 3.59 -5.36
N ALA A 30 -10.01 3.94 -4.08
CA ALA A 30 -9.29 5.14 -3.67
C ALA A 30 -7.79 5.06 -4.00
N ILE A 31 -7.18 3.87 -3.87
CA ILE A 31 -5.79 3.61 -4.29
C ILE A 31 -5.64 3.86 -5.80
N LYS A 32 -6.54 3.29 -6.62
CA LYS A 32 -6.52 3.47 -8.08
C LYS A 32 -6.72 4.93 -8.47
N GLU A 33 -7.68 5.62 -7.85
CA GLU A 33 -7.92 7.05 -8.06
C GLU A 33 -6.69 7.89 -7.70
N ALA A 34 -6.08 7.64 -6.54
CA ALA A 34 -4.90 8.36 -6.08
C ALA A 34 -3.74 8.25 -7.07
N LYS A 35 -3.49 7.05 -7.60
CA LYS A 35 -2.47 6.82 -8.63
C LYS A 35 -2.82 7.50 -9.95
N ALA A 36 -4.09 7.45 -10.37
CA ALA A 36 -4.55 8.10 -11.59
C ALA A 36 -4.41 9.63 -11.51
N ILE A 37 -4.74 10.25 -10.37
CA ILE A 37 -4.55 11.70 -10.13
C ILE A 37 -3.07 12.07 -10.30
N ALA A 38 -2.16 11.35 -9.65
CA ALA A 38 -0.73 11.64 -9.77
C ALA A 38 -0.22 11.47 -11.21
N ALA A 39 -0.63 10.37 -11.87
CA ALA A 39 -0.24 10.09 -13.25
C ALA A 39 -0.74 11.16 -14.24
N ALA A 40 -1.96 11.68 -14.05
CA ALA A 40 -2.50 12.77 -14.86
C ALA A 40 -1.69 14.07 -14.75
N GLU A 41 -0.98 14.27 -13.64
CA GLU A 41 -0.06 15.38 -13.41
C GLU A 41 1.40 15.05 -13.81
N GLY A 42 1.64 13.90 -14.46
CA GLY A 42 2.97 13.45 -14.84
C GLY A 42 3.87 13.04 -13.68
N ARG A 43 3.28 12.79 -12.50
CA ARG A 43 3.98 12.35 -11.28
C ARG A 43 3.72 10.87 -11.04
N GLU A 44 4.71 10.19 -10.49
CA GLU A 44 4.53 8.85 -9.96
C GLU A 44 4.21 8.93 -8.47
N LEU A 45 3.13 8.28 -8.04
CA LEU A 45 2.79 8.13 -6.62
C LEU A 45 3.00 6.67 -6.22
N ILE A 46 4.00 6.42 -5.38
CA ILE A 46 4.28 5.10 -4.85
C ILE A 46 3.32 4.82 -3.69
N ILE A 47 2.68 3.66 -3.72
CA ILE A 47 1.87 3.16 -2.62
C ILE A 47 2.49 1.85 -2.14
N LEU A 48 2.93 1.85 -0.88
CA LEU A 48 3.47 0.69 -0.18
C LEU A 48 2.43 0.18 0.82
N ALA A 49 2.34 -1.13 0.97
CA ALA A 49 1.52 -1.72 2.02
C ALA A 49 2.14 -2.97 2.63
N TYR A 50 1.69 -3.32 3.83
CA TYR A 50 1.81 -4.69 4.35
C TYR A 50 0.42 -5.17 4.80
N VAL A 51 0.23 -6.49 4.75
CA VAL A 51 -1.01 -7.12 5.22
C VAL A 51 -0.70 -7.93 6.48
N LEU A 52 -1.37 -7.60 7.57
CA LEU A 52 -1.27 -8.30 8.85
C LEU A 52 -2.44 -9.25 8.98
N GLY A 53 -2.16 -10.55 8.99
CA GLY A 53 -3.16 -11.60 9.18
C GLY A 53 -2.53 -12.98 9.00
N THR A 54 -3.38 -13.98 9.04
CA THR A 54 -3.05 -15.39 8.86
C THR A 54 -3.80 -15.98 7.66
N ASP A 55 -3.41 -17.16 7.22
CA ASP A 55 -4.11 -17.95 6.19
C ASP A 55 -5.51 -18.42 6.63
N LEU A 56 -5.80 -18.34 7.93
CA LEU A 56 -7.09 -18.69 8.52
C LEU A 56 -8.05 -17.48 8.67
N ASP A 57 -7.56 -16.27 8.44
CA ASP A 57 -8.38 -15.07 8.58
C ASP A 57 -9.38 -14.92 7.41
N THR A 58 -10.50 -14.29 7.72
CA THR A 58 -11.51 -13.86 6.73
C THR A 58 -11.59 -12.32 6.78
N PRO A 59 -11.45 -11.61 5.64
CA PRO A 59 -11.18 -12.13 4.30
C PRO A 59 -9.77 -12.72 4.16
N SER A 60 -9.57 -13.54 3.12
CA SER A 60 -8.31 -14.27 2.91
C SER A 60 -7.11 -13.34 2.72
N LEU A 61 -6.03 -13.61 3.45
CA LEU A 61 -4.73 -12.92 3.32
C LEU A 61 -4.24 -12.91 1.87
N GLU A 62 -4.30 -14.05 1.19
CA GLU A 62 -3.84 -14.21 -0.20
C GLU A 62 -4.67 -13.35 -1.14
N GLN A 63 -6.00 -13.41 -1.04
CA GLN A 63 -6.90 -12.65 -1.90
C GLN A 63 -6.71 -11.13 -1.72
N GLN A 64 -6.66 -10.67 -0.47
CA GLN A 64 -6.45 -9.27 -0.13
C GLN A 64 -5.08 -8.77 -0.63
N SER A 65 -4.03 -9.59 -0.49
CA SER A 65 -2.71 -9.28 -1.04
C SER A 65 -2.71 -9.18 -2.56
N GLN A 66 -3.37 -10.12 -3.25
CA GLN A 66 -3.46 -10.12 -4.71
C GLN A 66 -4.20 -8.88 -5.23
N MET A 67 -5.29 -8.47 -4.57
CA MET A 67 -6.02 -7.25 -4.92
C MET A 67 -5.12 -6.00 -4.87
N LEU A 68 -4.26 -5.90 -3.86
CA LEU A 68 -3.29 -4.80 -3.74
C LEU A 68 -2.25 -4.84 -4.86
N LEU A 69 -1.68 -6.03 -5.13
CA LEU A 69 -0.71 -6.22 -6.22
C LEU A 69 -1.31 -5.84 -7.59
N ASP A 70 -2.56 -6.25 -7.86
CA ASP A 70 -3.27 -5.95 -9.10
C ASP A 70 -3.55 -4.44 -9.26
N ALA A 71 -3.72 -3.70 -8.17
CA ALA A 71 -3.79 -2.23 -8.18
C ALA A 71 -2.40 -1.56 -8.30
N GLY A 72 -1.33 -2.35 -8.37
CA GLY A 72 0.05 -1.91 -8.43
C GLY A 72 0.54 -1.30 -7.13
N VAL A 73 0.03 -1.75 -5.98
CA VAL A 73 0.61 -1.48 -4.67
C VAL A 73 1.83 -2.40 -4.50
N ILE A 74 2.89 -1.86 -3.89
CA ILE A 74 4.07 -2.65 -3.56
C ILE A 74 3.89 -3.23 -2.16
N LEU A 75 3.88 -4.56 -2.06
CA LEU A 75 3.75 -5.24 -0.78
C LEU A 75 5.12 -5.47 -0.12
N ALA A 76 5.24 -5.02 1.12
CA ALA A 76 6.34 -5.32 2.01
C ALA A 76 5.99 -6.53 2.90
N SER A 77 7.01 -7.26 3.35
CA SER A 77 6.83 -8.47 4.15
C SER A 77 6.49 -8.22 5.62
N SER A 78 6.61 -6.98 6.11
CA SER A 78 6.33 -6.60 7.48
C SER A 78 6.21 -5.09 7.62
N SER A 79 5.60 -4.61 8.71
CA SER A 79 5.54 -3.19 9.06
C SER A 79 6.92 -2.51 9.05
N THR A 80 7.93 -3.16 9.64
CA THR A 80 9.32 -2.66 9.65
C THR A 80 9.87 -2.52 8.24
N ASN A 81 9.68 -3.54 7.40
CA ASN A 81 10.18 -3.51 6.02
C ASN A 81 9.45 -2.46 5.18
N THR A 82 8.18 -2.17 5.44
CA THR A 82 7.46 -1.09 4.77
C THR A 82 8.10 0.26 5.04
N GLY A 83 8.49 0.52 6.29
CA GLY A 83 9.19 1.76 6.66
C GLY A 83 10.58 1.88 6.03
N LEU A 84 11.35 0.79 6.02
CA LEU A 84 12.66 0.76 5.37
C LEU A 84 12.55 0.99 3.86
N LEU A 85 11.61 0.32 3.18
CA LEU A 85 11.37 0.54 1.75
C LEU A 85 10.93 1.97 1.46
N ALA A 86 10.02 2.53 2.28
CA ALA A 86 9.58 3.91 2.12
C ALA A 86 10.76 4.90 2.19
N ARG A 87 11.69 4.69 3.13
CA ARG A 87 12.93 5.48 3.21
C ARG A 87 13.72 5.40 1.91
N GLU A 88 13.95 4.19 1.39
CA GLU A 88 14.73 4.00 0.15
C GLU A 88 14.10 4.67 -1.08
N PHE A 89 12.77 4.77 -1.16
CA PHE A 89 12.10 5.52 -2.24
C PHE A 89 12.36 7.03 -2.18
N ILE A 90 12.67 7.58 -0.99
CA ILE A 90 12.91 9.01 -0.79
C ILE A 90 14.40 9.35 -0.83
N CYS A 91 15.26 8.50 -0.24
CA CYS A 91 16.70 8.71 -0.18
C CYS A 91 17.35 8.47 -1.56
N LYS A 92 17.43 9.51 -2.38
CA LYS A 92 18.24 9.48 -3.61
C LYS A 92 19.72 9.70 -3.27
N GLY A 93 20.47 8.61 -3.09
CA GLY A 93 21.92 8.60 -3.26
C GLY A 93 22.77 9.40 -2.26
N GLU A 94 22.27 9.69 -1.07
CA GLU A 94 23.12 10.09 0.06
C GLU A 94 23.11 8.95 1.08
N GLU A 95 24.30 8.38 1.30
CA GLU A 95 24.69 7.29 2.21
C GLU A 95 23.58 6.78 3.16
N ALA A 96 22.93 5.68 2.77
CA ALA A 96 22.04 4.90 3.62
C ALA A 96 22.81 3.97 4.57
#